data_AF-A0A535VML9-F1
#
_entry.id   AF-A0A535VML9-F1
#
_cell.length_a   1.000
_cell.length_b   1.000
_cell.length_c   1.000
_cell.angle_alpha   90.00
_cell.angle_beta   90.00
_cell.angle_gamma   90.00
#
_symmetry.space_group_name_H-M   'P 1'
#
loop_
_entity.id
_entity.type
_entity.pdbx_description
1 polymer ?
#
loop_
_entity_poly.entity_id
_entity_poly.type
_entity_poly.pdbx_seq_one_letter_code
_entity_poly.pdbx_strand_id
1 'polypeptide(L)'
;MLLTPSPRPLEKEQAKLIGRRFQLLRQRRDLWIPEVAHLLARDRSVVRDIDYVSRFRQANLGDYLQYAAVLGYSLCEIFDEQSLGDLVAPPSEEQLLDQVKAAIRQLKARGKPILPGNIGDLLGMTGSRLKQYPRVKKLLTRCEKERRQEIFQVDLKREEELVKQVERTLKQLEARGEPIVLQHVCDMVDLSYSYMVMKYPRIRALFQEYQKNRSERGLSPRLDEEAKVQQVQTAINVLVSQGEPVTLRRIRQIVRLTQKQLRHSPRINALLAPYTGKWQEEAS
;
A
#
# COMPACT_ATOMS: atom_id res chain seq x y z
N MET A 1 -40.83 49.16 17.38
CA MET A 1 -39.92 48.01 17.52
C MET A 1 -39.63 47.46 16.13
N LEU A 2 -38.40 47.69 15.63
CA LEU A 2 -37.95 47.16 14.35
C LEU A 2 -37.61 45.68 14.54
N LEU A 3 -38.46 44.79 14.05
CA LEU A 3 -38.13 43.38 13.89
C LEU A 3 -37.13 43.27 12.74
N THR A 4 -35.84 43.18 13.05
CA THR A 4 -34.85 42.71 12.08
C THR A 4 -35.22 41.27 11.70
N PRO A 5 -35.39 40.93 10.41
CA PRO A 5 -35.67 39.56 10.02
C PRO A 5 -34.47 38.68 10.42
N SER A 6 -34.73 37.59 11.13
CA SER A 6 -33.74 36.53 11.38
C SER A 6 -33.09 36.13 10.05
N PRO A 7 -31.75 35.97 9.98
CA PRO A 7 -31.10 35.47 8.78
C PRO A 7 -31.68 34.09 8.47
N ARG A 8 -32.36 33.95 7.34
CA ARG A 8 -32.79 32.63 6.84
C ARG A 8 -31.53 31.76 6.71
N PRO A 9 -31.57 30.48 7.10
CA PRO A 9 -30.44 29.59 6.84
C PRO A 9 -30.13 29.64 5.34
N LEU A 10 -28.86 29.88 4.97
CA LEU A 10 -28.39 29.88 3.59
C LEU A 10 -29.02 28.69 2.85
N GLU A 11 -29.70 28.96 1.75
CA GLU A 11 -30.27 27.89 0.93
C GLU A 11 -29.13 26.97 0.48
N LYS A 12 -29.38 25.67 0.40
CA LYS A 12 -28.37 24.65 0.08
C LYS A 12 -27.55 24.98 -1.18
N GLU A 13 -28.16 25.69 -2.12
CA GLU A 13 -27.51 26.17 -3.34
C GLU A 13 -26.54 27.34 -3.08
N GLN A 14 -26.87 28.28 -2.20
CA GLN A 14 -25.97 29.37 -1.81
C GLN A 14 -24.71 28.84 -1.10
N ALA A 15 -24.86 27.84 -0.23
CA ALA A 15 -23.72 27.18 0.41
C ALA A 15 -22.75 26.58 -0.63
N LYS A 16 -23.27 25.94 -1.69
CA LYS A 16 -22.44 25.38 -2.77
C LYS A 16 -21.69 26.46 -3.54
N LEU A 17 -22.31 27.63 -3.76
CA LEU A 17 -21.66 28.76 -4.43
C LEU A 17 -20.49 29.28 -3.59
N ILE A 18 -20.65 29.38 -2.27
CA ILE A 18 -19.57 29.75 -1.35
C ILE A 18 -18.42 28.74 -1.43
N GLY A 19 -18.70 27.44 -1.32
CA GLY A 19 -17.66 26.41 -1.44
C GLY A 19 -16.94 26.47 -2.79
N ARG A 20 -17.68 26.70 -3.88
CA ARG A 20 -17.11 26.91 -5.22
C ARG A 20 -16.23 28.15 -5.29
N ARG A 21 -16.58 29.22 -4.59
CA ARG A 21 -15.76 30.44 -4.53
C ARG A 21 -14.43 30.18 -3.83
N PHE A 22 -14.44 29.53 -2.65
CA PHE A 22 -13.21 29.11 -1.96
C PHE A 22 -12.31 28.28 -2.87
N GLN A 23 -12.90 27.30 -3.55
CA GLN A 23 -12.20 26.45 -4.50
C GLN A 23 -11.51 27.26 -5.61
N LEU A 24 -12.21 28.19 -6.26
CA LEU A 24 -11.65 28.98 -7.37
C LEU A 24 -10.55 29.93 -6.90
N LEU A 25 -10.72 30.56 -5.74
CA LEU A 25 -9.70 31.42 -5.15
C LEU A 25 -8.44 30.62 -4.79
N ARG A 26 -8.61 29.42 -4.23
CA ARG A 26 -7.50 28.48 -3.99
C ARG A 26 -6.77 28.12 -5.28
N GLN A 27 -7.50 27.79 -6.35
CA GLN A 27 -6.91 27.45 -7.64
C GLN A 27 -6.16 28.64 -8.27
N ARG A 28 -6.66 29.87 -8.13
CA ARG A 28 -5.98 31.10 -8.59
C ARG A 28 -4.65 31.32 -7.87
N ARG A 29 -4.53 30.88 -6.62
CA ARG A 29 -3.29 30.90 -5.84
C ARG A 29 -2.39 29.69 -6.09
N ASP A 30 -2.76 28.80 -7.03
CA ASP A 30 -2.09 27.52 -7.31
C ASP A 30 -1.92 26.62 -6.07
N LEU A 31 -2.82 26.74 -5.09
CA LEU A 31 -2.78 25.98 -3.86
C LEU A 31 -3.53 24.65 -3.99
N TRP A 32 -2.92 23.57 -3.50
CA TRP A 32 -3.53 22.24 -3.46
C TRP A 32 -4.18 21.98 -2.09
N ILE A 33 -5.25 21.17 -2.05
CA ILE A 33 -5.97 20.87 -0.80
C ILE A 33 -5.07 20.37 0.33
N PRO A 34 -4.13 19.42 0.12
CA PRO A 34 -3.17 19.02 1.15
C PRO A 34 -2.27 20.14 1.65
N GLU A 35 -1.91 21.10 0.79
CA GLU A 35 -1.08 22.25 1.16
C GLU A 35 -1.88 23.21 2.06
N VAL A 36 -3.14 23.50 1.68
CA VAL A 36 -4.04 24.29 2.51
C VAL A 36 -4.31 23.61 3.84
N ALA A 37 -4.62 22.31 3.84
CA ALA A 37 -4.86 21.56 5.07
C ALA A 37 -3.64 21.62 6.02
N HIS A 38 -2.43 21.53 5.46
CA HIS A 38 -1.20 21.73 6.23
C HIS A 38 -1.10 23.14 6.81
N LEU A 39 -1.36 24.19 6.02
CA LEU A 39 -1.35 25.58 6.48
C LEU A 39 -2.39 25.87 7.56
N LEU A 40 -3.54 25.19 7.51
CA LEU A 40 -4.60 25.30 8.52
C LEU A 40 -4.35 24.43 9.75
N ALA A 41 -3.34 23.56 9.74
CA ALA A 41 -3.15 22.51 10.73
C ALA A 41 -4.42 21.63 10.91
N ARG A 42 -5.09 21.30 9.81
CA ARG A 42 -6.32 20.51 9.75
C ARG A 42 -6.17 19.29 8.85
N ASP A 43 -7.13 18.37 8.93
CA ASP A 43 -7.25 17.30 7.95
C ASP A 43 -7.76 17.83 6.60
N ARG A 44 -7.40 17.13 5.51
CA ARG A 44 -7.88 17.41 4.16
C ARG A 44 -9.40 17.37 4.06
N SER A 45 -10.06 16.59 4.91
CA SER A 45 -11.51 16.50 4.98
C SER A 45 -12.17 17.83 5.32
N VAL A 46 -11.55 18.68 6.14
CA VAL A 46 -12.06 20.01 6.51
C VAL A 46 -12.04 20.94 5.30
N VAL A 47 -10.91 20.98 4.57
CA VAL A 47 -10.80 21.79 3.35
C VAL A 47 -11.76 21.28 2.27
N ARG A 48 -11.89 19.95 2.11
CA ARG A 48 -12.87 19.36 1.18
C ARG A 48 -14.30 19.64 1.60
N ASP A 49 -14.59 19.71 2.89
CA ASP A 49 -15.92 20.07 3.39
C ASP A 49 -16.29 21.50 3.01
N ILE A 50 -15.33 22.43 3.09
CA ILE A 50 -15.50 23.82 2.63
C ILE A 50 -15.63 23.87 1.10
N ASP A 51 -14.67 23.31 0.35
CA ASP A 51 -14.65 23.38 -1.11
C ASP A 51 -15.86 22.66 -1.77
N TYR A 52 -16.30 21.52 -1.22
CA TYR A 52 -17.33 20.66 -1.85
C TYR A 52 -18.71 20.82 -1.23
N VAL A 53 -18.81 21.46 -0.06
CA VAL A 53 -19.98 21.42 0.81
C VAL A 53 -20.35 19.96 1.11
N SER A 54 -19.52 19.31 1.93
CA SER A 54 -19.68 17.89 2.24
C SER A 54 -20.85 17.66 3.21
N ARG A 55 -21.47 16.49 3.07
CA ARG A 55 -22.58 16.04 3.94
C ARG A 55 -22.16 15.83 5.39
N PHE A 56 -20.86 15.68 5.64
CA PHE A 56 -20.33 15.36 6.96
C PHE A 56 -20.02 16.60 7.82
N ARG A 57 -20.07 17.82 7.24
CA ARG A 57 -19.98 19.12 7.93
C ARG A 57 -18.93 19.16 9.05
N GLN A 58 -17.67 18.95 8.68
CA GLN A 58 -16.53 18.93 9.60
C GLN A 58 -15.91 20.32 9.83
N ALA A 59 -16.16 21.28 8.94
CA ALA A 59 -15.66 22.64 9.06
C ALA A 59 -16.56 23.49 9.94
N ASN A 60 -15.95 24.24 10.85
CA ASN A 60 -16.61 25.29 11.64
C ASN A 60 -16.25 26.69 11.10
N LEU A 61 -16.91 27.73 11.60
CA LEU A 61 -16.67 29.13 11.17
C LEU A 61 -15.19 29.56 11.28
N GLY A 62 -14.48 29.07 12.30
CA GLY A 62 -13.05 29.34 12.47
C GLY A 62 -12.21 28.80 11.32
N ASP A 63 -12.54 27.61 10.82
CA ASP A 63 -11.86 27.01 9.66
C ASP A 63 -12.11 27.83 8.38
N TYR A 64 -13.32 28.38 8.19
CA TYR A 64 -13.63 29.29 7.08
C TYR A 64 -12.82 30.59 7.18
N LEU A 65 -12.71 31.19 8.36
CA LEU A 65 -11.92 32.40 8.60
C LEU A 65 -10.44 32.19 8.30
N GLN A 66 -9.87 31.10 8.81
CA GLN A 66 -8.47 30.76 8.59
C GLN A 66 -8.18 30.45 7.12
N TYR A 67 -9.08 29.71 6.44
CA TYR A 67 -8.92 29.44 5.02
C TYR A 67 -9.02 30.71 4.17
N ALA A 68 -9.96 31.60 4.48
CA ALA A 68 -10.04 32.91 3.82
C ALA A 68 -8.73 33.71 3.99
N ALA A 69 -8.16 33.72 5.20
CA ALA A 69 -6.88 34.36 5.48
C ALA A 69 -5.71 33.71 4.69
N VAL A 70 -5.65 32.38 4.59
CA VAL A 70 -4.66 31.67 3.74
C VAL A 70 -4.78 32.10 2.28
N LEU A 71 -6.00 32.32 1.80
CA LEU A 71 -6.26 32.80 0.44
C LEU A 71 -6.02 34.31 0.28
N GLY A 72 -5.79 35.04 1.37
CA GLY A 72 -5.59 36.49 1.38
C GLY A 72 -6.87 37.29 1.13
N TYR A 73 -8.02 36.80 1.60
CA TYR A 73 -9.32 37.46 1.50
C TYR A 73 -10.03 37.49 2.86
N SER A 74 -10.91 38.47 3.06
CA SER A 74 -11.91 38.46 4.12
C SER A 74 -13.11 37.58 3.73
N LEU A 75 -13.91 37.14 4.72
CA LEU A 75 -15.15 36.43 4.40
C LEU A 75 -16.14 37.30 3.63
N CYS A 76 -16.18 38.62 3.89
CA CYS A 76 -17.05 39.54 3.15
C CYS A 76 -16.73 39.54 1.64
N GLU A 77 -15.45 39.55 1.26
CA GLU A 77 -15.03 39.49 -0.15
C GLU A 77 -15.33 38.13 -0.80
N ILE A 78 -15.34 37.05 -0.03
CA ILE A 78 -15.69 35.71 -0.53
C ILE A 78 -17.21 35.57 -0.69
N PHE A 79 -18.00 36.19 0.18
CA PHE A 79 -19.46 36.06 0.22
C PHE A 79 -20.18 37.11 -0.63
N ASP A 80 -19.44 37.97 -1.33
CA ASP A 80 -19.98 38.99 -2.23
C ASP A 80 -20.94 38.39 -3.28
N GLU A 81 -22.18 38.86 -3.31
CA GLU A 81 -23.27 38.29 -4.13
C GLU A 81 -22.99 38.38 -5.63
N GLN A 82 -22.35 39.47 -6.08
CA GLN A 82 -21.97 39.64 -7.48
C GLN A 82 -20.96 38.55 -7.89
N SER A 83 -19.95 38.33 -7.06
CA SER A 83 -18.93 37.28 -7.24
C SER A 83 -19.50 35.86 -7.22
N LEU A 84 -20.64 35.63 -6.56
CA LEU A 84 -21.32 34.32 -6.52
C LEU A 84 -22.26 34.11 -7.72
N GLY A 85 -22.84 35.17 -8.27
CA GLY A 85 -23.71 35.12 -9.46
C GLY A 85 -23.00 34.54 -10.68
N ASP A 86 -21.72 34.86 -10.87
CA ASP A 86 -20.89 34.34 -11.97
C ASP A 86 -20.62 32.82 -11.89
N LEU A 87 -20.91 32.19 -10.74
CA LEU A 87 -20.60 30.78 -10.46
C LEU A 87 -21.78 29.82 -10.68
N VAL A 88 -22.94 30.35 -11.05
CA VAL A 88 -24.19 29.58 -11.16
C VAL A 88 -24.18 28.58 -12.31
N ALA A 89 -23.43 28.86 -13.38
CA ALA A 89 -23.35 27.96 -14.53
C ALA A 89 -22.35 26.80 -14.27
N PRO A 90 -22.78 25.52 -14.34
CA PRO A 90 -21.85 24.40 -14.26
C PRO A 90 -20.93 24.39 -15.50
N PRO A 91 -19.65 24.01 -15.35
CA PRO A 91 -18.75 23.92 -16.49
C PRO A 91 -19.25 22.87 -17.49
N SER A 92 -19.08 23.15 -18.79
CA SER A 92 -19.33 22.15 -19.82
C SER A 92 -18.37 20.96 -19.66
N GLU A 93 -18.74 19.79 -20.19
CA GLU A 93 -17.83 18.63 -20.16
C GLU A 93 -16.50 18.94 -20.86
N GLU A 94 -16.52 19.75 -21.91
CA GLU A 94 -15.31 20.17 -22.63
C GLU A 94 -14.39 21.03 -21.76
N GLN A 95 -14.94 22.04 -21.09
CA GLN A 95 -14.18 22.86 -20.13
C GLN A 95 -13.61 22.01 -18.99
N LEU A 96 -14.40 21.07 -18.46
CA LEU A 96 -13.95 20.17 -17.42
C LEU A 96 -12.82 19.25 -17.91
N LEU A 97 -12.92 18.75 -19.15
CA LEU A 97 -11.88 17.91 -19.74
C LEU A 97 -10.55 18.64 -19.86
N ASP A 98 -10.56 19.91 -20.25
CA ASP A 98 -9.35 20.73 -20.34
C ASP A 98 -8.77 21.06 -18.97
N GLN A 99 -9.62 21.33 -17.97
CA GLN A 99 -9.20 21.46 -16.58
C GLN A 99 -8.54 20.16 -16.07
N VAL A 100 -9.09 18.99 -16.40
CA VAL A 100 -8.49 17.69 -16.05
C VAL A 100 -7.13 17.50 -16.71
N LYS A 101 -6.98 17.84 -18.00
CA LYS A 101 -5.68 17.79 -18.68
C LYS A 101 -4.66 18.75 -18.03
N ALA A 102 -5.07 19.94 -17.62
CA ALA A 102 -4.23 20.89 -16.91
C ALA A 102 -3.80 20.34 -15.54
N ALA A 103 -4.74 19.80 -14.75
CA ALA A 103 -4.46 19.19 -13.46
C ALA A 103 -3.50 17.98 -13.58
N ILE A 104 -3.64 17.15 -14.61
CA ILE A 104 -2.70 16.06 -14.89
C ILE A 104 -1.29 16.60 -15.14
N ARG A 105 -1.15 17.67 -15.94
CA ARG A 105 0.15 18.32 -16.19
C ARG A 105 0.76 18.89 -14.91
N GLN A 106 -0.06 19.54 -14.07
CA GLN A 106 0.39 20.06 -12.78
C GLN A 106 0.86 18.94 -11.83
N LEU A 107 0.11 17.83 -11.72
CA LEU A 107 0.54 16.69 -10.89
C LEU A 107 1.85 16.09 -11.39
N LYS A 108 2.02 15.96 -12.71
CA LYS A 108 3.28 15.51 -13.32
C LYS A 108 4.44 16.44 -12.95
N ALA A 109 4.26 17.76 -13.12
CA ALA A 109 5.28 18.75 -12.78
C ALA A 109 5.66 18.72 -11.28
N ARG A 110 4.68 18.44 -10.41
CA ARG A 110 4.89 18.32 -8.95
C ARG A 110 5.38 16.93 -8.51
N GLY A 111 5.64 16.01 -9.45
CA GLY A 111 6.03 14.62 -9.13
C GLY A 111 4.98 13.85 -8.31
N LYS A 112 3.71 14.26 -8.36
CA LYS A 112 2.63 13.64 -7.60
C LYS A 112 1.92 12.56 -8.43
N PRO A 113 1.42 11.49 -7.79
CA PRO A 113 0.67 10.45 -8.48
C PRO A 113 -0.58 11.00 -9.19
N ILE A 114 -0.79 10.59 -10.45
CA ILE A 114 -1.97 10.95 -11.25
C ILE A 114 -3.13 10.03 -10.85
N LEU A 115 -3.73 10.31 -9.69
CA LEU A 115 -4.86 9.57 -9.16
C LEU A 115 -6.14 10.40 -9.31
N PRO A 116 -7.32 9.77 -9.55
CA PRO A 116 -8.59 10.50 -9.62
C PRO A 116 -8.86 11.37 -8.38
N GLY A 117 -8.42 10.93 -7.20
CA GLY A 117 -8.50 11.71 -5.97
C GLY A 117 -7.61 12.95 -5.97
N ASN A 118 -6.36 12.83 -6.45
CA ASN A 118 -5.41 13.95 -6.50
C ASN A 118 -5.83 14.99 -7.56
N ILE A 119 -6.31 14.52 -8.72
CA ILE A 119 -6.90 15.38 -9.75
C ILE A 119 -8.13 16.08 -9.18
N GLY A 120 -8.98 15.31 -8.50
CA GLY A 120 -10.14 15.82 -7.79
C GLY A 120 -9.80 16.93 -6.79
N ASP A 121 -8.77 16.74 -5.96
CA ASP A 121 -8.32 17.74 -5.00
C ASP A 121 -7.85 19.05 -5.65
N LEU A 122 -7.16 18.97 -6.80
CA LEU A 122 -6.81 20.17 -7.56
C LEU A 122 -8.06 20.86 -8.13
N LEU A 123 -8.97 20.08 -8.71
CA LEU A 123 -10.18 20.57 -9.39
C LEU A 123 -11.36 20.84 -8.48
N GLY A 124 -11.19 20.63 -7.18
CA GLY A 124 -12.25 20.68 -6.19
C GLY A 124 -13.46 19.78 -6.50
N MET A 125 -13.21 18.55 -6.94
CA MET A 125 -14.24 17.55 -7.21
C MET A 125 -13.84 16.21 -6.64
N THR A 126 -14.79 15.35 -6.31
CA THR A 126 -14.46 13.96 -5.97
C THR A 126 -14.10 13.19 -7.24
N GLY A 127 -13.21 12.20 -7.13
CA GLY A 127 -12.88 11.32 -8.25
C GLY A 127 -14.10 10.60 -8.83
N SER A 128 -15.08 10.28 -7.98
CA SER A 128 -16.36 9.70 -8.40
C SER A 128 -17.19 10.67 -9.25
N ARG A 129 -17.24 11.95 -8.88
CA ARG A 129 -17.94 13.00 -9.66
C ARG A 129 -17.27 13.22 -11.01
N LEU A 130 -15.93 13.26 -11.06
CA LEU A 130 -15.20 13.36 -12.33
C LEU A 130 -15.52 12.20 -13.29
N LYS A 131 -15.74 10.99 -12.75
CA LYS A 131 -16.07 9.79 -13.55
C LYS A 131 -17.50 9.78 -14.10
N GLN A 132 -18.36 10.72 -13.75
CA GLN A 132 -19.72 10.85 -14.33
C GLN A 132 -19.68 11.38 -15.78
N TYR A 133 -18.61 12.09 -16.14
CA TYR A 133 -18.42 12.67 -17.48
C TYR A 133 -17.69 11.65 -18.39
N PRO A 134 -18.30 11.18 -19.49
CA PRO A 134 -17.76 10.10 -20.31
C PRO A 134 -16.33 10.35 -20.83
N ARG A 135 -16.03 11.55 -21.33
CA ARG A 135 -14.71 11.90 -21.88
C ARG A 135 -13.66 11.96 -20.78
N VAL A 136 -14.01 12.53 -19.63
CA VAL A 136 -13.14 12.59 -18.44
C VAL A 136 -12.88 11.18 -17.91
N LYS A 137 -13.92 10.35 -17.79
CA LYS A 137 -13.79 8.94 -17.36
C LYS A 137 -12.83 8.17 -18.28
N LYS A 138 -12.95 8.33 -19.60
CA LYS A 138 -12.04 7.68 -20.57
C LYS A 138 -10.58 8.10 -20.34
N LEU A 139 -10.34 9.39 -20.12
CA LEU A 139 -9.01 9.92 -19.83
C LEU A 139 -8.44 9.37 -18.50
N LEU A 140 -9.23 9.40 -17.43
CA LEU A 140 -8.82 8.88 -16.11
C LEU A 140 -8.51 7.38 -16.17
N THR A 141 -9.34 6.58 -16.84
CA THR A 141 -9.12 5.13 -17.01
C THR A 141 -7.82 4.86 -17.77
N ARG A 142 -7.50 5.68 -18.78
CA ARG A 142 -6.22 5.58 -19.50
C ARG A 142 -5.04 5.83 -18.56
N CYS A 143 -5.06 6.91 -17.79
CA CYS A 143 -4.00 7.21 -16.82
C CYS A 143 -3.86 6.11 -15.75
N GLU A 144 -4.97 5.55 -15.25
CA GLU A 144 -4.94 4.42 -14.33
C GLU A 144 -4.31 3.18 -14.96
N LYS A 145 -4.58 2.91 -16.23
CA LYS A 145 -3.98 1.78 -16.96
C LYS A 145 -2.49 1.97 -17.18
N GLU A 146 -2.06 3.15 -17.61
CA GLU A 146 -0.64 3.52 -17.80
C GLU A 146 0.13 3.33 -16.49
N ARG A 147 -0.41 3.87 -15.37
CA ARG A 147 0.20 3.69 -14.04
C ARG A 147 0.29 2.23 -13.61
N ARG A 148 -0.76 1.43 -13.82
CA ARG A 148 -0.73 -0.01 -13.51
C ARG A 148 0.36 -0.72 -14.31
N GLN A 149 0.53 -0.35 -15.57
CA GLN A 149 1.57 -0.92 -16.43
C GLN A 149 2.96 -0.51 -15.96
N GLU A 150 3.17 0.75 -15.58
CA GLU A 150 4.44 1.22 -15.00
C GLU A 150 4.80 0.46 -13.72
N ILE A 151 3.85 0.32 -12.79
CA ILE A 151 4.04 -0.43 -11.53
C ILE A 151 4.38 -1.90 -11.84
N PHE A 152 3.63 -2.52 -12.76
CA PHE A 152 3.88 -3.89 -13.16
C PHE A 152 5.29 -4.08 -13.73
N GLN A 153 5.78 -3.14 -14.55
CA GLN A 153 7.14 -3.21 -15.09
C GLN A 153 8.21 -3.05 -14.01
N VAL A 154 7.99 -2.19 -13.01
CA VAL A 154 8.90 -2.06 -11.86
C VAL A 154 8.91 -3.34 -11.04
N ASP A 155 7.74 -3.92 -10.76
CA ASP A 155 7.61 -5.18 -10.03
C ASP A 155 8.28 -6.35 -10.78
N LEU A 156 8.14 -6.41 -12.11
CA LEU A 156 8.83 -7.41 -12.94
C LEU A 156 10.35 -7.30 -12.86
N LYS A 157 10.91 -6.08 -12.96
CA LYS A 157 12.36 -5.86 -12.83
C LYS A 157 12.85 -6.30 -11.45
N ARG A 158 12.10 -5.96 -10.40
CA ARG A 158 12.41 -6.37 -9.03
C ARG A 158 12.35 -7.89 -8.87
N GLU A 159 11.37 -8.56 -9.45
CA GLU A 159 11.31 -10.03 -9.44
C GLU A 159 12.49 -10.63 -10.22
N GLU A 160 12.91 -10.05 -11.34
CA GLU A 160 14.07 -10.52 -12.09
C GLU A 160 15.38 -10.42 -11.29
N GLU A 161 15.59 -9.31 -10.58
CA GLU A 161 16.74 -9.14 -9.68
C GLU A 161 16.73 -10.17 -8.54
N LEU A 162 15.55 -10.39 -7.94
CA LEU A 162 15.36 -11.40 -6.90
C LEU A 162 15.62 -12.82 -7.42
N VAL A 163 15.17 -13.15 -8.64
CA VAL A 163 15.46 -14.44 -9.29
C VAL A 163 16.97 -14.65 -9.43
N LYS A 164 17.71 -13.64 -9.90
CA LYS A 164 19.19 -13.71 -10.01
C LYS A 164 19.86 -13.86 -8.65
N GLN A 165 19.30 -13.27 -7.59
CA GLN A 165 19.81 -13.43 -6.23
C GLN A 165 19.55 -14.84 -5.69
N VAL A 166 18.36 -15.37 -5.91
CA VAL A 166 17.99 -16.75 -5.54
C VAL A 166 18.87 -17.77 -6.26
N GLU A 167 19.09 -17.63 -7.57
CA GLU A 167 19.98 -18.51 -8.34
C GLU A 167 21.41 -18.54 -7.78
N ARG A 168 21.95 -17.37 -7.44
CA ARG A 168 23.28 -17.25 -6.80
C ARG A 168 23.31 -17.97 -5.45
N THR A 169 22.27 -17.78 -4.65
CA THR A 169 22.11 -18.43 -3.34
C THR A 169 22.06 -19.94 -3.47
N LEU A 170 21.30 -20.47 -4.44
CA LEU A 170 21.20 -21.91 -4.71
C LEU A 170 22.57 -22.49 -5.11
N LYS A 171 23.30 -21.84 -6.02
CA LYS A 171 24.65 -22.27 -6.42
C LYS A 171 25.64 -22.25 -5.25
N GLN A 172 25.55 -21.24 -4.38
CA GLN A 172 26.40 -21.12 -3.19
C GLN A 172 26.12 -22.25 -2.19
N LEU A 173 24.85 -22.58 -1.94
CA LEU A 173 24.47 -23.70 -1.08
C LEU A 173 24.89 -25.04 -1.66
N GLU A 174 24.77 -25.22 -2.98
CA GLU A 174 25.23 -26.42 -3.68
C GLU A 174 26.75 -26.60 -3.56
N ALA A 175 27.52 -25.53 -3.79
CA ALA A 175 28.98 -25.55 -3.66
C ALA A 175 29.45 -25.86 -2.23
N ARG A 176 28.66 -25.48 -1.21
CA ARG A 176 28.93 -25.76 0.21
C ARG A 176 28.42 -27.13 0.66
N GLY A 177 27.71 -27.87 -0.19
CA GLY A 177 27.06 -29.12 0.18
C GLY A 177 25.92 -28.95 1.18
N GLU A 178 25.42 -27.73 1.39
CA GLU A 178 24.37 -27.44 2.35
C GLU A 178 22.99 -27.91 1.85
N PRO A 179 22.06 -28.24 2.77
CA PRO A 179 20.70 -28.59 2.38
C PRO A 179 19.99 -27.38 1.77
N ILE A 180 19.53 -27.55 0.53
CA ILE A 180 18.81 -26.51 -0.22
C ILE A 180 17.33 -26.58 0.17
N VAL A 181 16.95 -25.75 1.14
CA VAL A 181 15.58 -25.62 1.64
C VAL A 181 15.08 -24.21 1.36
N LEU A 182 13.83 -24.09 0.89
CA LEU A 182 13.28 -22.80 0.45
C LEU A 182 13.31 -21.75 1.55
N GLN A 183 13.01 -22.16 2.79
CA GLN A 183 13.13 -21.30 3.97
C GLN A 183 14.55 -20.74 4.13
N HIS A 184 15.58 -21.55 3.93
CA HIS A 184 16.95 -21.10 4.07
C HIS A 184 17.34 -20.09 2.98
N VAL A 185 16.87 -20.32 1.75
CA VAL A 185 17.02 -19.36 0.66
C VAL A 185 16.29 -18.05 0.98
N CYS A 186 15.06 -18.12 1.51
CA CYS A 186 14.31 -16.95 1.99
C CYS A 186 15.11 -16.14 3.01
N ASP A 187 15.67 -16.82 4.01
CA ASP A 187 16.45 -16.21 5.07
C ASP A 187 17.73 -15.55 4.51
N MET A 188 18.38 -16.14 3.51
CA MET A 188 19.56 -15.58 2.85
C MET A 188 19.27 -14.40 1.90
N VAL A 189 18.02 -14.24 1.45
CA VAL A 189 17.60 -13.12 0.60
C VAL A 189 16.75 -12.09 1.36
N ASP A 190 16.73 -12.17 2.69
CA ASP A 190 16.00 -11.27 3.60
C ASP A 190 14.50 -11.14 3.27
N LEU A 191 13.86 -12.25 2.86
CA LEU A 191 12.43 -12.30 2.58
C LEU A 191 11.73 -13.31 3.48
N SER A 192 10.48 -13.01 3.86
CA SER A 192 9.66 -14.02 4.51
C SER A 192 9.18 -15.07 3.50
N TYR A 193 9.09 -16.32 3.95
CA TYR A 193 8.62 -17.43 3.12
C TYR A 193 7.22 -17.18 2.55
N SER A 194 6.28 -16.68 3.37
CA SER A 194 4.90 -16.42 2.94
C SER A 194 4.85 -15.36 1.85
N TYR A 195 5.58 -14.26 2.04
CA TYR A 195 5.65 -13.18 1.06
C TYR A 195 6.29 -13.63 -0.24
N MET A 196 7.37 -14.42 -0.16
CA MET A 196 8.07 -14.91 -1.34
C MET A 196 7.20 -15.86 -2.18
N VAL A 197 6.52 -16.80 -1.54
CA VAL A 197 5.66 -17.78 -2.22
C VAL A 197 4.41 -17.15 -2.83
N MET A 198 3.81 -16.16 -2.16
CA MET A 198 2.60 -15.49 -2.66
C MET A 198 2.89 -14.46 -3.74
N LYS A 199 3.98 -13.70 -3.61
CA LYS A 199 4.23 -12.54 -4.47
C LYS A 199 5.08 -12.87 -5.69
N TYR A 200 5.94 -13.88 -5.62
CA TYR A 200 6.94 -14.17 -6.66
C TYR A 200 6.81 -15.60 -7.19
N PRO A 201 5.80 -15.88 -8.04
CA PRO A 201 5.54 -17.23 -8.55
C PRO A 201 6.72 -17.80 -9.37
N ARG A 202 7.54 -16.95 -10.01
CA ARG A 202 8.71 -17.40 -10.78
C ARG A 202 9.78 -18.00 -9.87
N ILE A 203 9.98 -17.41 -8.69
CA ILE A 203 10.94 -17.93 -7.68
C ILE A 203 10.50 -19.32 -7.19
N ARG A 204 9.19 -19.49 -6.95
CA ARG A 204 8.64 -20.80 -6.57
C ARG A 204 8.86 -21.85 -7.67
N ALA A 205 8.57 -21.51 -8.93
CA ALA A 205 8.77 -22.41 -10.06
C ALA A 205 10.24 -22.80 -10.21
N LEU A 206 11.15 -21.82 -10.12
CA LEU A 206 12.60 -22.05 -10.18
C LEU A 206 13.06 -23.03 -9.10
N PHE A 207 12.56 -22.87 -7.87
CA PHE A 207 12.93 -23.77 -6.78
C PHE A 207 12.40 -25.20 -6.99
N GLN A 208 11.19 -25.35 -7.52
CA GLN A 208 10.61 -26.66 -7.85
C GLN A 208 11.40 -27.37 -8.96
N GLU A 209 11.76 -26.63 -10.01
CA GLU A 209 12.59 -27.14 -11.10
C GLU A 209 13.97 -27.57 -10.60
N TYR A 210 14.58 -26.74 -9.75
CA TYR A 210 15.88 -27.04 -9.17
C TYR A 210 15.85 -28.32 -8.30
N GLN A 211 14.81 -28.51 -7.47
CA GLN A 211 14.62 -29.73 -6.69
C GLN A 211 14.41 -30.98 -7.56
N LYS A 212 13.66 -30.85 -8.66
CA LYS A 212 13.45 -31.92 -9.63
C LYS A 212 14.77 -32.34 -10.29
N ASN A 213 15.51 -31.38 -10.83
CA ASN A 213 16.80 -31.62 -11.50
C ASN A 213 17.86 -32.20 -10.57
N ARG A 214 17.82 -31.88 -9.27
CA ARG A 214 18.72 -32.45 -8.26
C ARG A 214 18.34 -33.90 -7.91
N SER A 215 17.05 -34.20 -7.88
CA SER A 215 16.54 -35.56 -7.64
C SER A 215 16.88 -36.50 -8.79
N GLU A 216 16.73 -36.02 -10.04
CA GLU A 216 17.08 -36.77 -11.25
C GLU A 216 18.58 -37.04 -11.35
N ARG A 217 19.43 -36.12 -10.89
CA ARG A 217 20.90 -36.28 -10.84
C ARG A 217 21.40 -37.13 -9.67
N GLY A 218 20.53 -37.68 -8.84
CA GLY A 218 20.93 -38.44 -7.64
C GLY A 218 21.64 -37.61 -6.56
N LEU A 219 21.67 -36.28 -6.72
CA LEU A 219 22.32 -35.32 -5.82
C LEU A 219 21.43 -34.90 -4.65
N SER A 220 20.21 -35.43 -4.57
CA SER A 220 19.37 -35.29 -3.39
C SER A 220 20.13 -35.87 -2.20
N PRO A 221 20.40 -35.07 -1.15
CA PRO A 221 21.17 -35.55 -0.03
C PRO A 221 20.32 -36.61 0.66
N ARG A 222 20.64 -37.88 0.42
CA ARG A 222 20.46 -38.93 1.42
C ARG A 222 21.41 -38.56 2.55
N LEU A 223 21.04 -37.55 3.34
CA LEU A 223 21.63 -37.38 4.66
C LEU A 223 21.43 -38.73 5.34
N ASP A 224 22.54 -39.36 5.69
CA ASP A 224 22.55 -40.59 6.47
C ASP A 224 21.62 -40.40 7.68
N GLU A 225 20.81 -41.41 8.02
CA GLU A 225 19.88 -41.35 9.15
C GLU A 225 20.64 -40.92 10.42
N GLU A 226 21.87 -41.42 10.58
CA GLU A 226 22.80 -41.08 11.67
C GLU A 226 23.09 -39.56 11.72
N ALA A 227 23.41 -38.94 10.58
CA ALA A 227 23.72 -37.53 10.49
C ALA A 227 22.50 -36.64 10.80
N LYS A 228 21.29 -37.04 10.38
CA LYS A 228 20.05 -36.31 10.72
C LYS A 228 19.77 -36.36 12.22
N VAL A 229 19.92 -37.54 12.81
CA VAL A 229 19.76 -37.76 14.26
C VAL A 229 20.75 -36.90 15.03
N GLN A 230 22.02 -36.86 14.61
CA GLN A 230 23.06 -36.03 15.21
C GLN A 230 22.72 -34.53 15.16
N GLN A 231 22.29 -34.03 14.00
CA GLN A 231 21.94 -32.61 13.85
C GLN A 231 20.71 -32.22 14.69
N VAL A 232 19.70 -33.10 14.77
CA VAL A 232 18.53 -32.88 15.64
C VAL A 232 18.96 -32.86 17.10
N GLN A 233 19.82 -33.79 17.52
CA GLN A 233 20.34 -33.82 18.89
C GLN A 233 21.11 -32.55 19.24
N THR A 234 21.96 -32.07 18.34
CA THR A 234 22.70 -30.81 18.53
C THR A 234 21.75 -29.62 18.66
N ALA A 235 20.69 -29.56 17.85
CA ALA A 235 19.71 -28.48 17.95
C ALA A 235 18.93 -28.52 19.27
N ILE A 236 18.56 -29.71 19.76
CA ILE A 236 17.94 -29.87 21.08
C ILE A 236 18.89 -29.35 22.15
N ASN A 237 20.16 -29.75 22.11
CA ASN A 237 21.15 -29.31 23.09
C ASN A 237 21.34 -27.78 23.09
N VAL A 238 21.37 -27.15 21.91
CA VAL A 238 21.45 -25.69 21.78
C VAL A 238 20.22 -25.03 22.41
N LEU A 239 19.02 -25.46 22.08
CA LEU A 239 17.78 -24.90 22.62
C LEU A 239 17.70 -25.06 24.14
N VAL A 240 18.04 -26.24 24.66
CA VAL A 240 18.09 -26.52 26.10
C VAL A 240 19.13 -25.64 26.79
N SER A 241 20.33 -25.50 26.22
CA SER A 241 21.40 -24.67 26.79
C SER A 241 21.05 -23.18 26.84
N GLN A 242 20.17 -22.73 25.94
CA GLN A 242 19.69 -21.36 25.86
C GLN A 242 18.39 -21.13 26.65
N GLY A 243 17.85 -22.16 27.29
CA GLY A 243 16.54 -22.11 27.98
C GLY A 243 15.35 -21.89 27.03
N GLU A 244 15.54 -22.09 25.72
CA GLU A 244 14.50 -21.93 24.72
C GLU A 244 13.63 -23.19 24.61
N PRO A 245 12.32 -23.05 24.27
CA PRO A 245 11.43 -24.18 24.10
C PRO A 245 11.83 -25.04 22.88
N VAL A 246 11.94 -26.35 23.11
CA VAL A 246 12.28 -27.37 22.11
C VAL A 246 11.06 -27.69 21.23
N THR A 247 10.70 -26.77 20.32
CA THR A 247 9.59 -26.94 19.36
C THR A 247 10.08 -27.33 17.97
N LEU A 248 9.26 -28.00 17.15
CA LEU A 248 9.65 -28.41 15.78
C LEU A 248 9.94 -27.19 14.93
N ARG A 249 9.28 -26.06 15.21
CA ARG A 249 9.57 -24.80 14.53
C ARG A 249 11.00 -24.38 14.81
N ARG A 250 11.43 -24.34 16.06
CA ARG A 250 12.80 -23.98 16.45
C ARG A 250 13.83 -24.99 15.97
N ILE A 251 13.54 -26.29 16.11
CA ILE A 251 14.38 -27.35 15.57
C ILE A 251 14.53 -27.23 14.06
N ARG A 252 13.45 -26.95 13.32
CA ARG A 252 13.54 -26.73 11.86
C ARG A 252 14.38 -25.53 11.47
N GLN A 253 14.38 -24.48 12.29
CA GLN A 253 15.24 -23.31 12.07
C GLN A 253 16.73 -23.65 12.27
N ILE A 254 17.05 -24.53 13.23
CA ILE A 254 18.44 -24.90 13.54
C ILE A 254 18.95 -26.02 12.62
N VAL A 255 18.21 -27.13 12.53
CA VAL A 255 18.60 -28.35 11.81
C VAL A 255 18.36 -28.22 10.30
N ARG A 256 17.58 -27.21 9.87
CA ARG A 256 17.25 -26.94 8.46
C ARG A 256 16.70 -28.16 7.70
N LEU A 257 15.99 -29.04 8.40
CA LEU A 257 15.25 -30.18 7.84
C LEU A 257 13.78 -29.83 7.60
N THR A 258 13.15 -30.48 6.62
CA THR A 258 11.70 -30.33 6.39
C THR A 258 10.91 -31.09 7.45
N GLN A 259 9.68 -30.65 7.73
CA GLN A 259 8.76 -31.36 8.64
C GLN A 259 8.52 -32.81 8.22
N LYS A 260 8.45 -33.07 6.90
CA LYS A 260 8.31 -34.41 6.35
C LYS A 260 9.54 -35.27 6.66
N GLN A 261 10.75 -34.72 6.53
CA GLN A 261 12.00 -35.43 6.87
C GLN A 261 12.15 -35.71 8.36
N LEU A 262 11.68 -34.80 9.23
CA LEU A 262 11.72 -34.99 10.68
C LEU A 262 10.70 -36.04 11.15
N ARG A 263 9.50 -36.08 10.54
CA ARG A 263 8.42 -37.01 10.93
C ARG A 263 8.59 -38.44 10.43
N HIS A 264 9.31 -38.65 9.32
CA HIS A 264 9.48 -39.98 8.73
C HIS A 264 10.62 -40.82 9.33
N SER A 265 11.45 -40.27 10.21
CA SER A 265 12.47 -41.06 10.92
C SER A 265 11.97 -41.46 12.31
N PRO A 266 11.80 -42.76 12.61
CA PRO A 266 11.35 -43.22 13.93
C PRO A 266 12.36 -42.88 15.05
N ARG A 267 13.66 -42.81 14.73
CA ARG A 267 14.71 -42.38 15.68
C ARG A 267 14.56 -40.90 16.06
N ILE A 268 14.28 -40.03 15.10
CA ILE A 268 14.03 -38.60 15.37
C ILE A 268 12.74 -38.42 16.18
N ASN A 269 11.68 -39.17 15.87
CA ASN A 269 10.45 -39.12 16.67
C ASN A 269 10.70 -39.55 18.13
N ALA A 270 11.52 -40.57 18.36
CA ALA A 270 11.91 -40.99 19.70
C ALA A 270 12.70 -39.91 20.46
N LEU A 271 13.61 -39.20 19.78
CA LEU A 271 14.35 -38.07 20.37
C LEU A 271 13.45 -36.90 20.76
N LEU A 272 12.38 -36.66 19.99
CA LEU A 272 11.46 -35.55 20.23
C LEU A 272 10.35 -35.90 21.22
N ALA A 273 10.05 -37.18 21.42
CA ALA A 273 8.96 -37.67 22.28
C ALA A 273 8.95 -37.05 23.71
N PRO A 274 10.09 -36.90 24.42
CA PRO A 274 10.11 -36.28 25.76
C PRO A 274 9.62 -34.83 25.76
N TYR A 275 9.75 -34.14 24.63
CA TYR A 275 9.36 -32.76 24.46
C TYR A 275 7.93 -32.64 23.91
N THR A 276 7.33 -33.74 23.40
CA THR A 276 6.01 -33.79 22.72
C THR A 276 4.78 -33.42 23.56
N GLY A 277 4.89 -33.34 24.88
CA GLY A 277 3.78 -33.02 25.79
C GLY A 277 3.20 -31.59 25.69
N LYS A 278 3.88 -30.66 25.01
CA LYS A 278 3.46 -29.25 24.81
C LYS A 278 3.18 -28.87 23.34
N TRP A 279 2.75 -29.83 22.52
CA TRP A 279 2.65 -29.64 21.07
C TRP A 279 1.24 -29.37 20.56
N GLN A 280 0.26 -29.48 21.46
CA GLN A 280 -1.15 -29.24 21.15
C GLN A 280 -1.63 -27.82 21.51
N GLU A 281 -0.87 -27.05 22.29
CA GLU A 281 -1.31 -25.71 22.73
C GLU A 281 -0.95 -24.57 21.75
N GLU A 282 0.00 -24.75 20.82
CA GLU A 282 0.41 -23.71 19.86
C GLU A 282 -0.18 -23.90 18.45
N ALA A 283 -1.36 -24.55 18.34
CA ALA A 283 -2.13 -24.67 17.10
C ALA A 283 -3.33 -23.71 17.04
N SER A 284 -3.28 -22.58 17.77
CA SER A 284 -4.23 -21.46 17.67
C SER A 284 -3.51 -20.18 17.30
#